data_AF-A0A6J0BAV8-F1
#
_entry.id   AF-A0A6J0BAV8-F1
#
_cell.length_a   1.000
_cell.length_b   1.000
_cell.length_c   1.000
_cell.angle_alpha   90.00
_cell.angle_beta   90.00
_cell.angle_gamma   90.00
#
_symmetry.space_group_name_H-M   'P 1'
#
loop_
_entity.id
_entity.type
_entity.pdbx_description
1 polymer ?
#
loop_
_entity_poly.entity_id
_entity_poly.type
_entity_poly.pdbx_seq_one_letter_code
_entity_poly.pdbx_strand_id
1 'polypeptide(L)'
;MTTNKNNYDISPEQLRLEIKRNARRNELRQELQKIAGNPYRAGTGEGGAPFDAGLQRFMAARAKTYEYFRPTLKGGLQYYAAIWTPILFFTWLVKRDRDRKEHRFRTGQVSYADREFKFA
;
A
#
# COMPACT_ATOMS: atom_id res chain seq x y z
N MET A 1 10.62 10.19 10.02
CA MET A 1 10.12 10.70 11.30
C MET A 1 11.26 11.45 11.96
N THR A 2 11.19 12.77 12.01
CA THR A 2 12.12 13.59 12.78
C THR A 2 11.71 13.48 14.25
N THR A 3 12.53 12.83 15.05
CA THR A 3 12.36 12.78 16.51
C THR A 3 12.62 14.17 17.06
N ASN A 4 11.56 14.90 17.42
CA ASN A 4 11.70 16.17 18.13
C ASN A 4 12.17 15.86 19.56
N LYS A 5 13.34 16.39 19.93
CA LYS A 5 14.00 16.10 21.22
C LYS A 5 13.46 16.94 22.39
N ASN A 6 12.57 17.91 22.15
CA ASN A 6 12.00 18.76 23.21
C ASN A 6 10.47 18.58 23.26
N ASN A 7 10.01 17.62 24.05
CA ASN A 7 8.57 17.34 24.25
C ASN A 7 7.85 18.39 25.11
N TYR A 8 8.56 19.37 25.67
CA TYR A 8 8.05 20.31 26.68
C TYR A 8 8.00 21.77 26.20
N ASP A 9 8.71 22.11 25.11
CA ASP A 9 8.78 23.48 24.59
C ASP A 9 7.76 23.67 23.44
N ILE A 10 6.47 23.66 23.79
CA ILE A 10 5.40 23.94 22.81
C ILE A 10 5.15 25.44 22.70
N SER A 11 5.17 25.96 21.47
CA SER A 11 4.73 27.33 21.21
C SER A 11 3.25 27.50 21.58
N PRO A 12 2.80 28.68 22.05
CA PRO A 12 1.39 28.95 22.35
C PRO A 12 0.44 28.62 21.19
N GLU A 13 0.90 28.75 19.94
CA GLU A 13 0.11 28.38 18.77
C GLU A 13 -0.02 26.87 18.60
N GLN A 14 1.06 26.13 18.83
CA GLN A 14 1.06 24.66 18.77
C GLN A 14 0.13 24.09 19.84
N LEU A 15 0.19 24.63 21.06
CA LEU A 15 -0.73 24.27 22.14
C LEU A 15 -2.19 24.48 21.73
N ARG A 16 -2.53 25.63 21.12
CA ARG A 16 -3.88 25.90 20.62
C ARG A 16 -4.33 24.87 19.56
N LEU A 17 -3.44 24.48 18.66
CA LEU A 17 -3.73 23.46 17.64
C LEU A 17 -3.94 22.06 18.27
N GLU A 18 -3.17 21.71 19.29
CA GLU A 18 -3.30 20.45 20.01
C GLU A 18 -4.61 20.37 20.80
N ILE A 19 -4.98 21.46 21.49
CA ILE A 19 -6.27 21.56 22.17
C ILE A 19 -7.42 21.37 21.19
N LYS A 20 -7.38 22.04 20.02
CA LYS A 20 -8.39 21.87 18.97
C LYS A 20 -8.45 20.43 18.44
N ARG A 21 -7.30 19.78 18.24
CA ARG A 21 -7.24 18.37 17.80
C ARG A 21 -7.82 17.42 18.85
N ASN A 22 -7.51 17.64 20.13
CA ASN A 22 -8.01 16.83 21.22
C ASN A 22 -9.52 17.03 21.43
N ALA A 23 -10.02 18.26 21.34
CA ALA A 23 -11.45 18.56 21.38
C ALA A 23 -12.20 17.77 20.30
N ARG A 24 -11.75 17.86 19.04
CA ARG A 24 -12.35 17.12 17.92
C ARG A 24 -12.30 15.59 18.11
N ARG A 25 -11.20 15.06 18.65
CA ARG A 25 -11.09 13.63 18.94
C ARG A 25 -12.09 13.20 20.02
N ASN A 26 -12.28 14.02 21.04
CA ASN A 26 -13.22 13.75 22.12
C ASN A 26 -14.66 13.81 21.64
N GLU A 27 -15.02 14.76 20.77
CA GLU A 27 -16.33 14.85 20.11
C GLU A 27 -16.67 13.54 19.37
N LEU A 28 -15.78 13.10 18.47
CA LEU A 28 -15.98 11.85 17.71
C LEU A 28 -16.07 10.61 18.61
N ARG A 29 -15.27 10.59 19.69
CA ARG A 29 -15.33 9.49 20.67
C ARG A 29 -16.66 9.48 21.42
N GLN A 30 -17.19 10.64 21.80
CA GLN A 30 -18.49 10.75 22.46
C GLN A 30 -19.62 10.29 21.54
N GLU A 31 -19.59 10.67 20.26
CA GLU A 31 -20.54 10.17 19.25
C GLU A 31 -20.51 8.64 19.17
N LEU A 32 -19.31 8.05 19.07
CA LEU A 32 -19.15 6.61 19.04
C LEU A 32 -19.66 5.95 20.33
N GLN A 33 -19.37 6.52 21.50
CA GLN A 33 -19.84 6.01 22.79
C GLN A 33 -21.37 6.04 22.89
N LYS A 34 -22.03 7.10 22.41
CA LYS A 34 -23.50 7.18 22.35
C LYS A 34 -24.09 6.06 21.50
N ILE A 35 -23.47 5.79 20.35
CA ILE A 35 -23.91 4.74 19.42
C ILE A 35 -23.64 3.34 19.99
N ALA A 36 -22.47 3.14 20.61
CA ALA A 36 -22.06 1.84 21.15
C ALA A 36 -22.79 1.48 22.44
N GLY A 37 -23.13 2.48 23.28
CA GLY A 37 -23.83 2.28 24.55
C GLY A 37 -25.33 2.10 24.43
N ASN A 38 -25.93 2.26 23.24
CA ASN A 38 -27.38 2.14 23.04
C ASN A 38 -27.79 0.65 22.87
N PRO A 39 -28.53 0.05 23.83
CA PRO A 39 -28.96 -1.35 23.76
C PRO A 39 -30.06 -1.60 22.72
N TYR A 40 -30.84 -0.59 22.35
CA TYR A 40 -31.97 -0.72 21.40
C TYR A 40 -31.54 -0.62 19.94
N ARG A 41 -30.24 -0.42 19.69
CA ARG A 41 -29.70 -0.22 18.34
C ARG A 41 -29.92 -1.41 17.40
N ALA A 42 -29.99 -2.63 17.94
CA ALA A 42 -30.31 -3.81 17.16
C ALA A 42 -31.78 -3.85 16.71
N GLY A 43 -32.68 -3.18 17.42
CA GLY A 43 -34.13 -3.20 17.16
C GLY A 43 -34.63 -2.13 16.18
N THR A 44 -33.86 -1.08 15.91
CA THR A 44 -34.24 0.03 15.00
C THR A 44 -34.00 -0.26 13.52
N GLY A 45 -33.63 -1.49 13.14
CA GLY A 45 -33.32 -1.85 11.74
C GLY A 45 -31.93 -1.38 11.28
N GLU A 46 -31.23 -0.58 12.08
CA GLU A 46 -29.81 -0.20 11.92
C GLU A 46 -28.86 -1.21 12.60
N GLY A 47 -29.30 -2.48 12.71
CA GLY A 47 -28.56 -3.54 13.37
C GLY A 47 -27.27 -3.87 12.60
N GLY A 48 -26.14 -3.36 13.06
CA GLY A 48 -24.84 -3.57 12.44
C GLY A 48 -23.71 -2.74 13.07
N ALA A 49 -22.52 -2.79 12.47
CA ALA A 49 -21.39 -1.97 12.90
C ALA A 49 -21.72 -0.47 12.82
N PRO A 50 -21.20 0.38 13.74
CA PRO A 50 -21.32 1.85 13.63
C PRO A 50 -20.82 2.31 12.25
N PHE A 51 -21.61 3.14 11.59
CA PHE A 51 -21.19 3.73 10.32
C PHE A 51 -20.17 4.85 10.59
N ASP A 52 -18.97 4.71 10.04
CA ASP A 52 -17.93 5.75 10.11
C ASP A 52 -17.83 6.50 8.77
N ALA A 53 -18.26 7.76 8.78
CA ALA A 53 -18.16 8.64 7.62
C ALA A 53 -16.71 8.91 7.20
N GLY A 54 -15.75 8.88 8.13
CA GLY A 54 -14.33 9.03 7.84
C GLY A 54 -13.80 7.86 7.01
N LEU A 55 -14.06 6.63 7.46
CA LEU A 55 -13.72 5.42 6.72
C LEU A 55 -14.40 5.37 5.35
N GLN A 56 -15.69 5.70 5.27
CA GLN A 56 -16.42 5.72 4.02
C GLN A 56 -15.80 6.70 3.01
N ARG A 57 -15.46 7.93 3.44
CA ARG A 57 -14.79 8.91 2.57
C ARG A 57 -13.42 8.44 2.11
N PHE A 58 -12.66 7.79 2.98
CA PHE A 58 -11.37 7.21 2.62
C PHE A 58 -11.52 6.11 1.56
N MET A 59 -12.48 5.21 1.74
CA MET A 59 -12.79 4.16 0.76
C MET A 59 -13.25 4.76 -0.58
N ALA A 60 -14.15 5.74 -0.54
CA ALA A 60 -14.61 6.44 -1.73
C ALA A 60 -13.47 7.14 -2.47
N ALA A 61 -12.57 7.82 -1.76
CA ALA A 61 -11.40 8.46 -2.35
C ALA A 61 -10.47 7.45 -3.05
N ARG A 62 -10.28 6.26 -2.47
CA ARG A 62 -9.48 5.19 -3.11
C ARG A 62 -10.15 4.62 -4.36
N ALA A 63 -11.46 4.44 -4.33
CA ALA A 63 -12.21 3.99 -5.51
C ALA A 63 -12.14 5.03 -6.65
N LYS A 64 -12.09 6.32 -6.30
CA LYS A 64 -12.09 7.46 -7.23
C LYS A 64 -10.69 7.89 -7.71
N THR A 65 -9.70 7.00 -7.63
CA THR A 65 -8.29 7.35 -7.97
C THR A 65 -8.13 7.88 -9.39
N TYR A 66 -8.88 7.35 -10.37
CA TYR A 66 -8.80 7.80 -11.76
C TYR A 66 -9.35 9.22 -11.97
N GLU A 67 -10.39 9.61 -11.23
CA GLU A 67 -11.03 10.92 -11.35
C GLU A 67 -10.11 12.06 -10.90
N TYR A 68 -9.25 11.79 -9.90
CA TYR A 68 -8.27 12.73 -9.38
C TYR A 68 -6.87 12.56 -9.97
N PHE A 69 -6.69 11.66 -10.94
CA PHE A 69 -5.40 11.42 -11.56
C PHE A 69 -4.92 12.64 -12.34
N ARG A 70 -3.69 13.08 -12.06
CA ARG A 70 -3.01 14.12 -12.83
C ARG A 70 -1.82 13.51 -13.55
N PRO A 71 -1.77 13.53 -14.90
CA PRO A 71 -0.62 13.02 -15.63
C PRO A 71 0.58 13.92 -15.36
N THR A 72 1.52 13.43 -14.55
CA THR A 72 2.79 14.11 -14.24
C THR A 72 3.94 13.27 -14.75
N LEU A 73 5.00 13.91 -15.25
CA LEU A 73 6.17 13.18 -15.78
C LEU A 73 6.82 12.28 -14.73
N LYS A 74 6.98 12.80 -13.50
CA LYS A 74 7.54 12.03 -12.38
C LYS A 74 6.71 10.79 -12.05
N GLY A 75 5.39 10.93 -11.99
CA GLY A 75 4.48 9.80 -11.73
C GLY A 75 4.52 8.78 -12.87
N GLY A 76 4.46 9.24 -14.12
CA GLY A 76 4.52 8.39 -15.31
C GLY A 76 5.81 7.57 -15.39
N LEU A 77 6.97 8.21 -15.15
CA LEU A 77 8.28 7.54 -15.10
C LEU A 77 8.33 6.46 -14.02
N GLN A 78 7.77 6.73 -12.83
CA GLN A 78 7.73 5.76 -11.74
C GLN A 78 6.91 4.52 -12.11
N TYR A 79 5.72 4.69 -12.70
CA TYR A 79 4.89 3.57 -13.15
C TYR A 79 5.53 2.82 -14.31
N TYR A 80 6.11 3.53 -15.27
CA TYR A 80 6.79 2.93 -16.40
C TYR A 80 7.98 2.08 -15.93
N ALA A 81 8.82 2.60 -15.04
CA ALA A 81 9.91 1.84 -14.43
C ALA A 81 9.38 0.62 -13.66
N ALA A 82 8.33 0.77 -12.85
CA ALA A 82 7.76 -0.34 -12.08
C ALA A 82 7.28 -1.50 -12.96
N ILE A 83 6.81 -1.21 -14.18
CA ILE A 83 6.36 -2.23 -15.15
C ILE A 83 7.54 -2.81 -15.94
N TRP A 84 8.39 -1.95 -16.50
CA TRP A 84 9.43 -2.40 -17.43
C TRP A 84 10.65 -3.01 -16.73
N THR A 85 11.01 -2.54 -15.54
CA THR A 85 12.13 -3.09 -14.77
C THR A 85 12.00 -4.60 -14.54
N PRO A 86 10.90 -5.14 -13.98
CA PRO A 86 10.79 -6.58 -13.79
C PRO A 86 10.78 -7.36 -15.12
N ILE A 87 10.13 -6.85 -16.16
CA ILE A 87 10.08 -7.51 -17.48
C ILE A 87 11.50 -7.67 -18.05
N LEU A 88 12.25 -6.57 -18.10
CA LEU A 88 13.61 -6.58 -18.63
C LEU A 88 14.55 -7.42 -17.78
N PHE A 89 14.41 -7.34 -16.45
CA PHE A 89 15.20 -8.11 -15.50
C PHE A 89 14.99 -9.62 -15.68
N PHE A 90 13.74 -10.09 -15.70
CA PHE A 90 13.45 -11.51 -15.88
C PHE A 90 13.82 -12.01 -17.28
N THR A 91 13.59 -11.20 -18.32
CA THR A 91 14.02 -11.53 -19.69
C THR A 91 15.53 -11.76 -19.74
N TRP A 92 16.30 -10.87 -19.12
CA TRP A 92 17.75 -11.00 -19.06
C TRP A 92 18.19 -12.22 -18.25
N LEU A 93 17.57 -12.48 -17.09
CA LEU A 93 17.88 -13.66 -16.27
C LEU A 93 17.64 -14.97 -17.03
N VAL A 94 16.48 -15.10 -17.67
CA VAL A 94 16.11 -16.31 -18.42
C VAL A 94 17.06 -16.49 -19.61
N LYS A 95 17.33 -15.42 -20.36
CA LYS A 95 18.27 -15.48 -21.49
C LYS A 95 19.67 -15.90 -21.03
N ARG A 96 20.18 -15.30 -19.96
CA ARG A 96 21.50 -15.62 -19.41
C ARG A 96 21.61 -17.07 -18.95
N ASP A 97 20.58 -17.60 -18.28
CA ASP A 97 20.57 -19.00 -17.87
C ASP A 97 20.53 -19.96 -19.06
N ARG A 98 19.71 -19.64 -20.08
CA ARG A 98 19.64 -20.39 -21.32
C ARG A 98 20.99 -20.42 -22.04
N ASP A 99 21.62 -19.26 -22.26
CA ASP A 99 22.89 -19.16 -22.95
C ASP A 99 24.00 -19.94 -22.22
N ARG A 100 24.00 -19.86 -20.88
CA ARG A 100 24.93 -20.63 -20.04
C ARG A 100 24.72 -22.14 -20.17
N LYS A 101 23.47 -22.60 -20.15
CA LYS A 101 23.13 -24.03 -20.34
C LYS A 101 23.53 -24.51 -21.74
N GLU A 102 23.19 -23.74 -22.77
CA GLU A 102 23.50 -24.06 -24.17
C GLU A 102 25.02 -24.12 -24.42
N HIS A 103 25.78 -23.21 -23.82
CA HIS A 103 27.25 -23.24 -23.89
C HIS A 103 27.83 -24.52 -23.26
N ARG A 104 27.34 -24.95 -22.09
CA ARG A 104 27.78 -26.20 -21.44
C ARG A 104 27.45 -27.44 -22.27
N PHE A 105 26.31 -27.44 -22.96
CA PHE A 105 25.93 -28.54 -23.84
C PHE A 105 26.81 -28.61 -25.09
N ARG A 106 27.15 -27.47 -25.69
CA ARG A 106 28.03 -27.40 -26.88
C ARG A 106 29.47 -27.77 -26.60
N THR A 107 29.98 -27.38 -25.43
CA THR A 107 31.37 -27.67 -25.01
C THR A 107 31.54 -29.08 -24.44
N GLY A 108 30.46 -29.85 -24.29
CA GLY A 108 30.52 -31.21 -23.75
C GLY A 108 30.76 -31.26 -22.23
N GLN A 109 30.69 -30.12 -21.53
CA GLN A 109 30.84 -30.05 -20.07
C GLN A 109 29.73 -30.81 -19.32
N VAL A 110 28.58 -31.01 -19.96
CA VAL A 110 27.47 -31.82 -19.44
C VAL A 110 27.25 -33.01 -20.38
N SER A 111 27.31 -34.22 -19.82
CA SER A 111 27.10 -35.45 -20.56
C SER A 111 25.67 -35.50 -21.13
N TYR A 112 25.46 -36.26 -22.20
CA TYR A 112 24.10 -36.48 -22.72
C TYR A 112 23.21 -37.20 -21.69
N ALA A 113 23.79 -37.99 -20.79
CA ALA A 113 23.08 -38.70 -19.73
C ALA A 113 22.54 -37.77 -18.62
N ASP A 114 23.11 -36.58 -18.43
CA ASP A 114 22.75 -35.68 -17.33
C ASP A 114 21.85 -34.50 -17.74
N ARG A 115 21.39 -34.47 -19.00
CA ARG A 115 20.50 -33.40 -19.49
C ARG A 115 19.08 -33.58 -18.92
N GLU A 116 18.49 -32.53 -18.37
CA GLU A 116 17.16 -32.59 -17.74
C GLU A 116 16.00 -32.75 -18.74
N PHE A 117 16.10 -32.16 -19.95
CA PHE A 117 15.02 -32.16 -20.96
C PHE A 117 15.46 -32.82 -22.27
N LYS A 118 15.59 -34.16 -22.28
CA LYS A 118 16.08 -34.89 -23.47
C LYS A 118 14.99 -35.32 -24.46
N PHE A 119 13.79 -35.59 -23.94
CA PHE A 119 12.71 -36.25 -24.67
C PHE A 119 11.38 -35.50 -24.57
N ALA A 120 11.42 -34.25 -24.10
CA ALA A 120 10.28 -33.35 -24.04
C ALA A 120 10.20 -32.50 -25.30
#